data_AF-A0A1Y4DMP2-F1
#
_entry.id   AF-A0A1Y4DMP2-F1
#
_cell.length_a   1.000
_cell.length_b   1.000
_cell.length_c   1.000
_cell.angle_alpha   90.00
_cell.angle_beta   90.00
_cell.angle_gamma   90.00
#
_symmetry.space_group_name_H-M   'P 1'
#
loop_
_entity.id
_entity.type
_entity.pdbx_description
1 polymer ?
#
loop_
_entity_poly.entity_id
_entity_poly.type
_entity_poly.pdbx_seq_one_letter_code
_entity_poly.pdbx_strand_id
1 'polypeptide(L)'
;MGGGITVAMALVDCVPVALFLVAAVILQRDLYDRLPKGAYSLVAAGSIMAFLGGFMKALWKLLYATGVCDYVLLDHALFTLQGPGFLLFFLGLTGLFWKGEKNASSALAAGAAPAATTTSIPFIVMQVVGLGGAQVLLAVEGARSGKRLVPVAFALAFVFMLGMGYLGAKFDDSSSMHWVAQLTNTLSMACFLWGTLMLHAAGPKEVK
;
A
#
# COMPACT_ATOMS: atom_id res chain seq x y z
N MET A 1 10.03 15.93 -27.90
CA MET A 1 10.06 16.87 -26.76
C MET A 1 9.44 16.13 -25.58
N GLY A 2 10.17 15.40 -24.75
CA GLY A 2 11.35 15.81 -23.98
C GLY A 2 11.02 16.09 -22.51
N GLY A 3 9.83 15.75 -22.02
CA GLY A 3 9.42 15.99 -20.63
C GLY A 3 9.78 14.83 -19.72
N GLY A 4 10.84 14.99 -18.92
CA GLY A 4 11.11 14.45 -17.57
C GLY A 4 10.99 12.95 -17.25
N ILE A 5 10.04 12.22 -17.83
CA ILE A 5 9.68 10.83 -17.53
C ILE A 5 10.22 9.94 -18.64
N THR A 6 11.27 9.19 -18.31
CA THR A 6 11.87 8.21 -19.22
C THR A 6 11.18 6.85 -19.08
N VAL A 7 11.27 5.99 -20.11
CA VAL A 7 10.79 4.59 -20.01
C VAL A 7 11.44 3.87 -18.81
N ALA A 8 12.71 4.19 -18.51
CA ALA A 8 13.40 3.68 -17.32
C ALA A 8 12.73 4.11 -16.02
N MET A 9 12.29 5.37 -15.92
CA MET A 9 11.55 5.91 -14.79
C MET A 9 10.18 5.22 -14.61
N ALA A 10 9.49 4.88 -15.70
CA ALA A 10 8.24 4.11 -15.63
C ALA A 10 8.45 2.66 -15.15
N LEU A 11 9.55 2.02 -15.57
CA LEU A 11 9.90 0.66 -15.13
C LEU A 11 10.24 0.59 -13.63
N VAL A 12 10.93 1.60 -13.11
CA VAL A 12 11.25 1.67 -11.68
C VAL A 12 9.99 1.82 -10.83
N ASP A 13 8.93 2.44 -11.36
CA ASP A 13 7.62 2.52 -10.69
C ASP A 13 6.88 1.17 -10.62
N CYS A 14 7.20 0.21 -11.49
CA CYS A 14 6.66 -1.15 -11.39
C CYS A 14 7.24 -1.91 -10.19
N VAL A 15 8.45 -1.56 -9.74
CA VAL A 15 9.14 -2.23 -8.62
C VAL A 15 8.36 -2.14 -7.31
N PRO A 16 7.96 -0.96 -6.80
CA PRO A 16 7.17 -0.88 -5.57
C PRO A 16 5.81 -1.60 -5.68
N VAL A 17 5.18 -1.59 -6.86
CA VAL A 17 3.92 -2.32 -7.11
C VAL A 17 4.12 -3.83 -7.00
N ALA A 18 5.19 -4.36 -7.58
CA ALA A 18 5.54 -5.78 -7.47
C ALA A 18 5.92 -6.18 -6.03
N LEU A 19 6.72 -5.36 -5.34
CA LEU A 19 7.09 -5.59 -3.94
C LEU A 19 5.86 -5.60 -3.02
N PHE A 20 4.94 -4.66 -3.23
CA PHE A 20 3.67 -4.63 -2.50
C PHE A 20 2.81 -5.86 -2.79
N LEU A 21 2.70 -6.30 -4.06
CA LEU A 21 1.96 -7.51 -4.42
C LEU A 21 2.51 -8.75 -3.69
N VAL A 22 3.83 -8.93 -3.70
CA VAL A 22 4.47 -10.07 -3.02
C VAL A 22 4.21 -10.01 -1.51
N ALA A 23 4.36 -8.83 -0.89
CA ALA A 23 4.07 -8.65 0.53
C ALA A 23 2.59 -8.94 0.84
N ALA A 24 1.66 -8.45 0.01
CA ALA A 24 0.23 -8.66 0.16
C ALA A 24 -0.15 -10.14 0.07
N VAL A 25 0.40 -10.89 -0.90
CA VAL A 25 0.13 -12.33 -1.05
C VAL A 25 0.62 -13.12 0.17
N ILE A 26 1.84 -12.83 0.66
CA ILE A 26 2.38 -13.47 1.86
C ILE A 26 1.49 -13.17 3.07
N LEU A 27 1.12 -11.91 3.25
CA LEU A 27 0.31 -11.49 4.37
C LEU A 27 -1.10 -12.08 4.32
N GLN A 28 -1.74 -12.15 3.14
CA GLN A 28 -3.03 -12.83 2.97
C GLN A 28 -2.93 -14.31 3.38
N ARG A 29 -1.87 -15.01 2.99
CA ARG A 29 -1.65 -16.41 3.38
C ARG A 29 -1.53 -16.57 4.90
N ASP A 30 -0.78 -15.69 5.55
CA ASP A 30 -0.55 -15.74 7.00
C ASP A 30 -1.76 -15.33 7.83
N LEU A 31 -2.62 -14.47 7.27
CA LEU A 31 -3.81 -13.96 7.93
C LEU A 31 -5.05 -14.83 7.71
N TYR A 32 -5.05 -15.74 6.73
CA TYR A 32 -6.20 -16.57 6.37
C TYR A 32 -6.78 -17.33 7.57
N ASP A 33 -5.92 -17.94 8.38
CA ASP A 33 -6.33 -18.71 9.56
C ASP A 33 -6.49 -17.86 10.83
N ARG A 34 -6.04 -16.59 10.81
CA ARG A 34 -6.04 -15.70 11.98
C ARG A 34 -7.17 -14.67 11.99
N LEU A 35 -7.74 -14.36 10.83
CA LEU A 35 -8.80 -13.37 10.70
C LEU A 35 -10.19 -14.04 10.55
N PRO A 36 -11.25 -13.45 11.13
CA PRO A 36 -12.61 -13.83 10.80
C PRO A 36 -12.89 -13.52 9.31
N LYS A 37 -13.80 -14.29 8.69
CA LYS A 37 -14.07 -14.24 7.24
C LYS A 37 -14.36 -12.82 6.70
N GLY A 38 -15.06 -11.99 7.48
CA GLY A 38 -15.35 -10.60 7.11
C GLY A 38 -14.13 -9.66 7.16
N ALA A 39 -13.23 -9.85 8.13
CA ALA A 39 -11.99 -9.08 8.19
C ALA A 39 -11.00 -9.53 7.11
N TYR A 40 -10.96 -10.83 6.82
CA TYR A 40 -10.15 -11.38 5.73
C TYR A 40 -10.59 -10.83 4.36
N SER A 41 -11.89 -10.75 4.09
CA SER A 41 -12.39 -10.21 2.83
C SER A 41 -12.03 -8.72 2.65
N LEU A 42 -12.01 -7.94 3.74
CA LEU A 42 -11.55 -6.54 3.74
C LEU A 42 -10.04 -6.43 3.43
N VAL A 43 -9.21 -7.28 4.06
CA VAL A 43 -7.77 -7.34 3.75
C VAL A 43 -7.55 -7.72 2.28
N ALA A 44 -8.27 -8.72 1.78
CA ALA A 44 -8.16 -9.18 0.39
C ALA A 44 -8.63 -8.12 -0.61
N ALA A 45 -9.83 -7.56 -0.42
CA ALA A 45 -10.37 -6.51 -1.28
C ALA A 45 -9.48 -5.26 -1.26
N GLY A 46 -9.04 -4.83 -0.07
CA GLY A 46 -8.18 -3.66 0.10
C GLY A 46 -6.83 -3.80 -0.59
N SER A 47 -6.17 -4.95 -0.44
CA SER A 47 -4.89 -5.22 -1.10
C SER A 47 -5.02 -5.34 -2.62
N ILE A 48 -6.10 -5.94 -3.14
CA ILE A 48 -6.38 -6.01 -4.58
C ILE A 48 -6.63 -4.60 -5.16
N MET A 49 -7.45 -3.78 -4.50
CA MET A 49 -7.71 -2.40 -4.92
C MET A 49 -6.42 -1.56 -4.89
N ALA A 50 -5.61 -1.67 -3.84
CA ALA A 50 -4.35 -0.96 -3.72
C ALA A 50 -3.34 -1.36 -4.82
N PHE A 51 -3.24 -2.66 -5.11
CA PHE A 51 -2.41 -3.16 -6.21
C PHE A 51 -2.90 -2.64 -7.57
N LEU A 52 -4.21 -2.71 -7.82
CA LEU A 52 -4.78 -2.28 -9.09
C LEU A 52 -4.59 -0.77 -9.31
N GLY A 53 -4.72 0.05 -8.27
CA GLY A 53 -4.39 1.49 -8.33
C GLY A 53 -2.93 1.75 -8.71
N GLY A 54 -1.99 1.04 -8.07
CA GLY A 54 -0.56 1.15 -8.39
C GLY A 54 -0.23 0.67 -9.81
N PHE A 55 -0.83 -0.44 -10.23
CA PHE A 55 -0.64 -1.00 -11.57
C PHE A 55 -1.15 -0.06 -12.67
N MET A 56 -2.33 0.55 -12.48
CA MET A 56 -2.89 1.50 -13.44
C MET A 56 -1.99 2.74 -13.63
N LYS A 57 -1.35 3.23 -12.56
CA LYS A 57 -0.39 4.33 -12.66
C LYS A 57 0.91 3.95 -13.37
N ALA A 58 1.46 2.78 -13.07
CA ALA A 58 2.62 2.27 -13.78
C ALA A 58 2.33 2.09 -15.28
N LEU A 59 1.13 1.59 -15.61
CA LEU A 59 0.66 1.45 -16.98
C LEU A 59 0.51 2.82 -17.68
N TRP A 60 -0.06 3.82 -17.01
CA TRP A 60 -0.15 5.19 -17.55
C TRP A 60 1.23 5.77 -17.85
N LYS A 61 2.19 5.65 -16.92
CA LYS A 61 3.56 6.14 -17.15
C LYS A 61 4.25 5.45 -18.33
N LEU A 62 3.99 4.16 -18.54
CA LEU A 62 4.52 3.42 -19.68
C LEU A 62 3.88 3.88 -21.01
N LEU A 63 2.57 4.08 -21.03
CA LEU A 63 1.83 4.58 -22.20
C LEU A 63 2.21 6.04 -22.55
N TYR A 64 2.39 6.87 -21.53
CA TYR A 64 2.86 8.25 -21.68
C TYR A 64 4.29 8.29 -22.25
N ALA A 65 5.20 7.49 -21.69
CA ALA A 65 6.60 7.44 -22.12
C ALA A 65 6.80 6.87 -23.54
N THR A 66 5.87 6.01 -24.01
CA THR A 66 5.89 5.45 -25.38
C THR A 66 5.21 6.35 -26.42
N GLY A 67 4.64 7.49 -26.00
CA GLY A 67 4.05 8.47 -26.90
C GLY A 67 2.73 8.03 -27.56
N VAL A 68 2.07 7.00 -27.02
CA VAL A 68 0.85 6.43 -27.62
C VAL A 68 -0.38 7.29 -27.29
N CYS A 69 -0.59 7.68 -26.02
CA CYS A 69 -1.65 8.62 -25.59
C CYS A 69 -1.53 8.99 -24.10
N ASP A 70 -1.97 10.20 -23.72
CA ASP A 70 -2.12 10.62 -22.32
C ASP A 70 -3.54 10.32 -21.80
N TYR A 71 -3.69 9.20 -21.11
CA TYR A 71 -4.95 8.82 -20.46
C TYR A 71 -4.99 9.32 -19.01
N VAL A 72 -5.30 10.60 -18.81
CA VAL A 72 -5.44 11.25 -17.49
C VAL A 72 -6.32 10.45 -16.51
N LEU A 73 -7.29 9.70 -17.02
CA LEU A 73 -8.15 8.81 -16.21
C LEU A 73 -7.39 7.71 -15.48
N LEU A 74 -6.31 7.16 -16.05
CA LEU A 74 -5.50 6.15 -15.38
C LEU A 74 -4.67 6.74 -14.22
N ASP A 75 -4.21 8.00 -14.33
CA ASP A 75 -3.52 8.65 -13.21
C ASP A 75 -4.48 8.95 -12.05
N HIS A 76 -5.72 9.36 -12.35
CA HIS A 76 -6.77 9.51 -11.34
C HIS A 76 -7.19 8.18 -10.70
N ALA A 77 -7.10 7.06 -11.44
CA ALA A 77 -7.40 5.73 -10.93
C ALA A 77 -6.49 5.32 -9.76
N LEU A 78 -5.27 5.86 -9.68
CA LEU A 78 -4.39 5.66 -8.53
C LEU A 78 -5.11 6.10 -7.25
N PHE A 79 -5.53 7.36 -7.17
CA PHE A 79 -6.07 7.92 -5.95
C PHE A 79 -7.40 7.28 -5.58
N THR A 80 -8.27 7.04 -6.57
CA THR A 80 -9.60 6.48 -6.35
C THR A 80 -9.60 5.01 -5.96
N LEU A 81 -8.62 4.20 -6.40
CA LEU A 81 -8.52 2.79 -6.00
C LEU A 81 -7.57 2.59 -4.81
N GLN A 82 -6.41 3.26 -4.80
CA GLN A 82 -5.37 3.02 -3.80
C GLN A 82 -5.74 3.60 -2.42
N GLY A 83 -6.39 4.76 -2.38
CA GLY A 83 -6.92 5.36 -1.15
C GLY A 83 -7.84 4.44 -0.36
N PRO A 84 -9.03 4.11 -0.89
CA PRO A 84 -9.93 3.19 -0.22
C PRO A 84 -9.32 1.80 -0.07
N GLY A 85 -8.49 1.34 -1.02
CA GLY A 85 -7.80 0.05 -0.92
C GLY A 85 -6.96 -0.09 0.34
N PHE A 86 -6.07 0.88 0.62
CA PHE A 86 -5.27 0.86 1.84
C PHE A 86 -6.09 1.07 3.12
N LEU A 87 -7.17 1.86 3.05
CA LEU A 87 -8.06 2.04 4.20
C LEU A 87 -8.79 0.73 4.55
N LEU A 88 -9.34 0.02 3.56
CA LEU A 88 -9.97 -1.29 3.76
C LEU A 88 -8.98 -2.33 4.28
N PHE A 89 -7.75 -2.30 3.75
CA PHE A 89 -6.67 -3.15 4.22
C PHE A 89 -6.35 -2.92 5.71
N PHE A 90 -6.24 -1.66 6.13
CA PHE A 90 -6.08 -1.28 7.55
C PHE A 90 -7.25 -1.74 8.41
N LEU A 91 -8.49 -1.43 8.01
CA LEU A 91 -9.69 -1.81 8.75
C LEU A 91 -9.78 -3.34 8.89
N GLY A 92 -9.44 -4.11 7.86
CA GLY A 92 -9.36 -5.56 7.93
C GLY A 92 -8.32 -6.06 8.95
N LEU A 93 -7.15 -5.41 9.01
CA LEU A 93 -6.10 -5.77 9.99
C LEU A 93 -6.48 -5.46 11.44
N THR A 94 -7.38 -4.51 11.71
CA THR A 94 -7.89 -4.29 13.08
C THR A 94 -8.57 -5.54 13.66
N GLY A 95 -9.07 -6.43 12.79
CA GLY A 95 -9.62 -7.73 13.16
C GLY A 95 -8.63 -8.66 13.88
N LEU A 96 -7.32 -8.43 13.78
CA LEU A 96 -6.31 -9.15 14.57
C LEU A 96 -6.41 -8.89 16.08
N PHE A 97 -6.97 -7.74 16.47
CA PHE A 97 -7.01 -7.29 17.86
C PHE A 97 -8.39 -7.44 18.49
N TRP A 98 -9.44 -7.58 17.68
CA TRP A 98 -10.80 -7.83 18.17
C TRP A 98 -11.08 -9.33 18.29
N LYS A 99 -11.20 -9.81 19.54
CA LYS A 99 -11.64 -11.18 19.88
C LYS A 99 -13.17 -11.40 19.71
N GLY A 100 -13.88 -10.45 19.09
CA GLY A 100 -15.35 -10.43 19.02
C GLY A 100 -15.91 -11.06 17.74
N GLU A 101 -16.76 -12.07 17.96
CA GLU A 101 -17.70 -12.75 17.04
C GLU A 101 -17.27 -13.01 15.59
N LYS A 102 -17.14 -14.32 15.29
CA LYS A 102 -16.85 -14.91 13.97
C LYS A 102 -17.92 -14.60 12.89
N ASN A 103 -18.98 -13.87 13.26
CA ASN A 103 -20.15 -13.50 12.48
C ASN A 103 -20.43 -11.98 12.48
N ALA A 104 -19.44 -11.13 12.78
CA ALA A 104 -19.54 -9.73 12.42
C ALA A 104 -19.41 -9.61 10.89
N SER A 105 -20.51 -9.91 10.19
CA SER A 105 -20.77 -9.46 8.84
C SER A 105 -20.39 -8.00 8.79
N SER A 106 -19.27 -7.72 8.14
CA SER A 106 -18.76 -6.39 7.88
C SER A 106 -19.80 -5.67 7.03
N ALA A 107 -20.82 -5.12 7.68
CA ALA A 107 -21.85 -4.25 7.15
C ALA A 107 -21.29 -2.89 6.67
N LEU A 108 -19.98 -2.84 6.42
CA LEU A 108 -19.26 -1.73 5.80
C LEU A 108 -18.72 -2.10 4.41
N ALA A 109 -19.12 -3.24 3.85
CA ALA A 109 -19.07 -3.47 2.40
C ALA A 109 -20.12 -2.61 1.65
N ALA A 110 -20.21 -1.32 2.00
CA ALA A 110 -20.64 -0.32 1.05
C ALA A 110 -19.48 -0.14 0.07
N GLY A 111 -19.42 -1.03 -0.92
CA GLY A 111 -18.69 -0.82 -2.16
C GLY A 111 -19.32 0.34 -2.94
N ALA A 112 -19.35 1.53 -2.34
CA ALA A 112 -19.49 2.75 -3.08
C ALA A 112 -18.09 3.05 -3.60
N ALA A 113 -17.84 2.73 -4.88
CA ALA A 113 -16.69 3.28 -5.58
C ALA A 113 -16.72 4.79 -5.31
N PRO A 114 -15.71 5.36 -4.63
CA PRO A 114 -15.76 6.78 -4.31
C PRO A 114 -15.84 7.52 -5.64
N ALA A 115 -16.94 8.25 -5.82
CA ALA A 115 -17.12 9.14 -6.97
C ALA A 115 -15.87 10.01 -7.03
N ALA A 116 -15.23 10.08 -8.20
CA ALA A 116 -14.00 10.82 -8.39
C ALA A 116 -14.20 12.25 -7.89
N THR A 117 -13.79 12.53 -6.66
CA THR A 117 -13.86 13.88 -6.13
C THR A 117 -12.80 14.68 -6.86
N THR A 118 -13.13 15.91 -7.22
CA THR A 118 -12.27 16.84 -7.96
C THR A 118 -10.96 17.16 -7.21
N THR A 119 -10.84 16.73 -5.94
CA THR A 119 -9.70 16.97 -5.07
C THR A 119 -9.09 15.62 -4.64
N SER A 120 -7.78 15.45 -4.84
CA SER A 120 -7.02 14.24 -4.47
C SER A 120 -6.68 14.13 -2.97
N ILE A 121 -6.85 15.20 -2.19
CA ILE A 121 -6.47 15.29 -0.77
C ILE A 121 -7.15 14.21 0.10
N PRO A 122 -8.48 13.95 -0.01
CA PRO A 122 -9.13 12.93 0.82
C PRO A 122 -8.54 11.54 0.58
N PHE A 123 -8.23 11.22 -0.68
CA PHE A 123 -7.61 9.95 -1.04
C PHE A 123 -6.19 9.82 -0.49
N ILE A 124 -5.39 10.89 -0.52
CA ILE A 124 -4.05 10.89 0.09
C ILE A 124 -4.14 10.65 1.60
N VAL A 125 -5.08 11.30 2.29
CA VAL A 125 -5.31 11.07 3.73
C VAL A 125 -5.69 9.61 3.99
N MET A 126 -6.59 9.04 3.19
CA MET A 126 -6.95 7.61 3.29
C MET A 126 -5.75 6.69 3.07
N GLN A 127 -4.86 6.99 2.11
CA GLN A 127 -3.65 6.20 1.88
C GLN A 127 -2.69 6.27 3.07
N VAL A 128 -2.43 7.47 3.60
CA VAL A 128 -1.49 7.66 4.73
C VAL A 128 -2.02 6.99 5.99
N VAL A 129 -3.31 7.19 6.30
CA VAL A 129 -3.96 6.57 7.47
C VAL A 129 -4.07 5.06 7.28
N GLY A 130 -4.47 4.60 6.09
CA GLY A 130 -4.62 3.19 5.77
C GLY A 130 -3.28 2.45 5.81
N LEU A 131 -2.34 2.80 4.93
CA LEU A 131 -1.06 2.10 4.86
C LEU A 131 -0.22 2.30 6.13
N GLY A 132 -0.20 3.53 6.67
CA GLY A 132 0.49 3.82 7.94
C GLY A 132 -0.12 3.08 9.12
N GLY A 133 -1.45 3.08 9.24
CA GLY A 133 -2.16 2.32 10.27
C GLY A 133 -1.90 0.82 10.15
N ALA A 134 -1.93 0.27 8.93
CA ALA A 134 -1.62 -1.13 8.66
C ALA A 134 -0.18 -1.48 9.10
N GLN A 135 0.80 -0.63 8.77
CA GLN A 135 2.19 -0.81 9.20
C GLN A 135 2.34 -0.78 10.73
N VAL A 136 1.61 0.09 11.42
CA VAL A 136 1.58 0.11 12.90
C VAL A 136 1.01 -1.19 13.47
N LEU A 137 -0.12 -1.68 12.95
CA LEU A 137 -0.72 -2.93 13.42
C LEU A 137 0.20 -4.14 13.22
N LEU A 138 0.86 -4.23 12.06
CA LEU A 138 1.84 -5.28 11.77
C LEU A 138 3.11 -5.15 12.62
N ALA A 139 3.55 -3.92 12.91
CA ALA A 139 4.65 -3.67 13.83
C ALA A 139 4.31 -4.14 15.26
N VAL A 140 3.10 -3.83 15.74
CA VAL A 140 2.62 -4.29 17.06
C VAL A 140 2.56 -5.83 17.11
N GLU A 141 2.06 -6.48 16.07
CA GLU A 141 2.02 -7.94 15.98
C GLU A 141 3.44 -8.55 15.96
N GLY A 142 4.37 -7.93 15.23
CA GLY A 142 5.79 -8.32 15.23
C GLY A 142 6.45 -8.14 16.60
N ALA A 143 6.14 -7.07 17.32
CA ALA A 143 6.61 -6.82 18.68
C ALA A 143 6.09 -7.88 19.67
N ARG A 144 4.80 -8.23 19.58
CA ARG A 144 4.18 -9.32 20.37
C ARG A 144 4.81 -10.68 20.06
N SER A 145 5.23 -10.89 18.82
CA SER A 145 5.94 -12.10 18.41
C SER A 145 7.35 -12.21 19.00
N GLY A 146 7.87 -11.16 19.64
CA GLY A 146 9.19 -11.12 20.27
C GLY A 146 10.34 -10.76 19.31
N LYS A 147 10.04 -10.45 18.05
CA LYS A 147 11.04 -10.07 17.04
C LYS A 147 11.18 -8.55 16.97
N ARG A 148 12.16 -8.00 17.71
CA ARG A 148 12.42 -6.55 17.79
C ARG A 148 12.76 -5.87 16.46
N LEU A 149 13.17 -6.63 15.46
CA LEU A 149 13.50 -6.11 14.12
C LEU A 149 12.27 -5.88 13.22
N VAL A 150 11.14 -6.56 13.49
CA VAL A 150 9.92 -6.41 12.68
C VAL A 150 9.32 -4.99 12.80
N PRO A 151 9.14 -4.42 14.01
CA PRO A 151 8.65 -3.05 14.16
C PRO A 151 9.57 -2.02 13.48
N VAL A 152 10.89 -2.24 13.53
CA VAL A 152 11.88 -1.34 12.94
C VAL A 152 11.74 -1.30 11.41
N ALA A 153 11.54 -2.46 10.77
CA ALA A 153 11.33 -2.53 9.32
C ALA A 153 10.08 -1.76 8.88
N PHE A 154 8.96 -1.90 9.61
CA PHE A 154 7.73 -1.15 9.31
C PHE A 154 7.85 0.34 9.63
N ALA A 155 8.56 0.72 10.69
CA ALA A 155 8.83 2.13 10.99
C ALA A 155 9.68 2.79 9.89
N LEU A 156 10.72 2.10 9.40
CA LEU A 156 11.52 2.56 8.27
C LEU A 156 10.68 2.70 7.00
N ALA A 157 9.83 1.71 6.71
CA ALA A 157 8.90 1.77 5.58
C ALA A 157 8.00 3.00 5.64
N PHE A 158 7.45 3.31 6.83
CA PHE A 158 6.61 4.48 7.06
C PHE A 158 7.37 5.80 6.89
N VAL A 159 8.60 5.90 7.41
CA VAL A 159 9.45 7.09 7.27
C VAL A 159 9.76 7.37 5.80
N PHE A 160 10.12 6.35 5.02
CA PHE A 160 10.34 6.53 3.58
C PHE A 160 9.06 6.92 2.85
N MET A 161 7.91 6.36 3.22
CA MET A 161 6.61 6.75 2.65
C MET A 161 6.31 8.24 2.89
N LEU A 162 6.52 8.73 4.12
CA LEU A 162 6.37 10.16 4.43
C LEU A 162 7.41 11.02 3.71
N GLY A 163 8.64 10.52 3.58
CA GLY A 163 9.72 11.15 2.82
C GLY A 163 9.33 11.41 1.36
N MET A 164 8.71 10.44 0.70
CA MET A 164 8.19 10.61 -0.66
C MET A 164 7.09 11.69 -0.71
N GLY A 165 6.15 11.67 0.24
CA GLY A 165 5.09 12.68 0.32
C GLY A 165 5.63 14.10 0.53
N TYR A 166 6.65 14.25 1.36
CA TYR A 166 7.34 15.53 1.58
C TYR A 166 8.09 15.99 0.33
N LEU A 167 8.81 15.08 -0.33
CA LEU A 167 9.54 15.38 -1.56
C LEU A 167 8.59 15.91 -2.64
N GLY A 168 7.42 15.28 -2.80
CA GLY A 168 6.41 15.72 -3.77
C GLY A 168 5.70 17.03 -3.41
N ALA A 169 5.72 17.46 -2.14
CA ALA A 169 5.06 18.69 -1.71
C ALA A 169 5.97 19.93 -1.76
N LYS A 170 7.29 19.75 -1.66
CA LYS A 170 8.24 20.86 -1.43
C LYS A 170 9.17 21.14 -2.61
N PHE A 171 9.42 20.17 -3.48
CA PHE A 171 10.43 20.30 -4.52
C PHE A 171 9.80 20.38 -5.91
N ASP A 172 10.43 21.17 -6.78
CA ASP A 172 10.02 21.39 -8.18
C ASP A 172 10.05 20.09 -9.00
N ASP A 173 9.26 20.05 -10.09
CA ASP A 173 9.16 18.96 -11.09
C ASP A 173 10.45 18.80 -11.94
N SER A 174 11.61 18.78 -11.29
CA SER A 174 12.88 18.46 -11.90
C SER A 174 13.05 16.94 -12.01
N SER A 175 13.63 16.48 -13.13
CA SER A 175 13.83 15.06 -13.43
C SER A 175 14.61 14.32 -12.32
N SER A 176 15.59 14.97 -11.67
CA SER A 176 16.34 14.38 -10.56
C SER A 176 15.47 14.13 -9.32
N MET A 177 14.50 15.00 -9.05
CA MET A 177 13.64 14.88 -7.89
C MET A 177 12.61 13.75 -8.05
N HIS A 178 12.11 13.54 -9.28
CA HIS A 178 11.30 12.37 -9.60
C HIS A 178 12.04 11.06 -9.33
N TRP A 179 13.33 10.97 -9.70
CA TRP A 179 14.16 9.79 -9.39
C TRP A 179 14.29 9.55 -7.90
N VAL A 180 14.55 10.58 -7.11
CA VAL A 180 14.66 10.47 -5.65
C VAL A 180 13.32 10.01 -5.04
N ALA A 181 12.20 10.57 -5.49
CA ALA A 181 10.87 10.18 -5.01
C ALA A 181 10.58 8.69 -5.31
N GLN A 182 10.95 8.20 -6.50
CA GLN A 182 10.75 6.80 -6.88
C GLN A 182 11.64 5.83 -6.11
N LEU A 183 12.91 6.17 -5.91
CA LEU A 183 13.82 5.37 -5.10
C LEU A 183 13.34 5.31 -3.66
N THR A 184 12.87 6.44 -3.12
CA THR A 184 12.30 6.51 -1.77
C THR A 184 11.06 5.61 -1.64
N ASN A 185 10.17 5.60 -2.64
CA ASN A 185 9.01 4.71 -2.67
C ASN A 185 9.43 3.22 -2.75
N THR A 186 10.43 2.92 -3.57
CA THR A 186 10.98 1.56 -3.72
C THR A 186 11.57 1.07 -2.40
N LEU A 187 12.33 1.90 -1.69
CA LEU A 187 12.88 1.60 -0.37
C LEU A 187 11.77 1.39 0.66
N SER A 188 10.72 2.22 0.64
CA SER A 188 9.55 2.05 1.51
C SER A 188 8.92 0.67 1.31
N MET A 189 8.61 0.28 0.07
CA MET A 189 8.00 -1.02 -0.23
C MET A 189 8.95 -2.20 0.01
N ALA A 190 10.26 -2.02 -0.19
CA ALA A 190 11.26 -3.03 0.15
C ALA A 190 11.32 -3.27 1.66
N CYS A 191 11.31 -2.21 2.48
CA CYS A 191 11.22 -2.33 3.93
C CYS A 191 9.90 -2.96 4.39
N PHE A 192 8.79 -2.64 3.72
CA PHE A 192 7.49 -3.26 3.98
C PHE A 192 7.50 -4.76 3.70
N LEU A 193 8.03 -5.18 2.55
CA LEU A 193 8.21 -6.59 2.22
C LEU A 193 9.15 -7.29 3.20
N TRP A 194 10.28 -6.67 3.57
CA TRP A 194 11.20 -7.19 4.56
C TRP A 194 10.47 -7.44 5.89
N GLY A 195 9.74 -6.46 6.41
CA GLY A 195 8.96 -6.59 7.64
C GLY A 195 7.97 -7.75 7.57
N THR A 196 7.29 -7.89 6.42
CA THR A 196 6.34 -8.97 6.14
C THR A 196 7.00 -10.35 6.11
N LEU A 197 8.15 -10.49 5.45
CA LEU A 197 8.93 -11.74 5.41
C LEU A 197 9.43 -12.15 6.80
N MET A 198 9.86 -11.18 7.62
CA MET A 198 10.29 -11.47 9.00
C MET A 198 9.14 -11.94 9.89
N LEU A 199 7.94 -11.38 9.66
CA LEU A 199 6.71 -11.80 10.32
C LEU A 199 6.30 -13.21 9.88
N HIS A 200 6.36 -13.49 8.58
CA HIS A 200 6.12 -14.82 8.00
C HIS A 200 7.05 -15.87 8.61
N ALA A 201 8.35 -15.58 8.62
CA ALA A 201 9.37 -16.42 9.21
C ALA A 201 9.28 -16.51 10.75
N ALA A 202 8.41 -15.74 11.40
CA ALA A 202 8.17 -15.89 12.84
C ALA A 202 7.25 -17.07 13.16
N GLY A 203 6.47 -17.52 12.17
CA GLY A 203 5.44 -18.52 12.36
C GLY A 203 4.30 -18.05 13.28
N PRO A 204 3.12 -18.69 13.22
CA PRO A 204 2.07 -18.46 14.19
C PRO A 204 2.48 -18.95 15.56
N LYS A 205 2.67 -18.02 16.50
CA LYS A 205 2.44 -18.33 17.90
C LYS A 205 0.94 -18.52 18.06
N GLU A 206 0.51 -19.75 18.32
CA GLU A 206 -0.86 -19.99 18.78
C GLU A 206 -1.17 -18.99 19.89
N VAL A 207 -2.26 -18.24 19.70
CA VAL A 207 -2.83 -17.41 20.75
C VAL A 207 -3.28 -18.38 21.84
N LYS A 208 -2.44 -18.56 22.87
CA LYS A 208 -2.85 -19.19 24.13
C LYS A 208 -3.89 -18.31 24.82
#